data_AF-A0A2E5M5T3-F1
#
_entry.id   AF-A0A2E5M5T3-F1
#
_cell.length_a   1.000
_cell.length_b   1.000
_cell.length_c   1.000
_cell.angle_alpha   90.00
_cell.angle_beta   90.00
_cell.angle_gamma   90.00
#
_symmetry.space_group_name_H-M   'P 1'
#
loop_
_entity.id
_entity.type
_entity.pdbx_description
1 polymer ?
#
loop_
_entity_poly.entity_id
_entity_poly.type
_entity_poly.pdbx_seq_one_letter_code
_entity_poly.pdbx_strand_id
1 'polypeptide(L)'
;MLARATAHRGTWRDRRDLYRESGVTVDPVSQAALGAVVGQIAGHRHLGPKSAAVGAAAGLLPDIDVLFSINGDYFDQLVLHRGITHSLFFAPVVGPVLGWAVWAWERRRSRDRPPDRGRLYAWMWVAGLALLSHPLLDYLTPYGTQLLLPFTDTRFAINAMPIIDPVYTLALLIGLFVSRRVPRHALRVAAITLALSSAYLGYGWHLNEAAAQEARRQLEAEGVEPVRLAAFPTVLQVHYRRVVARTAQQDRVGFISMWEPCAIDWGTAPRIHPAQTQAFLGAREGRIYDWFSMGWAHYESARDGDTHILRAHDLRYGMDNNPANSLFTAQMVHQLGAAPTFTSQSPMSSPSQRALSLGKLFADTYAPWCRMRGGFEPVAGSPL
;
A
#
# COMPACT_ATOMS: atom_id res chain seq x y z
N MET A 1 48.34 2.46 5.44
CA MET A 1 47.92 1.70 4.24
C MET A 1 46.41 1.55 4.29
N LEU A 2 45.70 2.32 3.47
CA LEU A 2 44.24 2.31 3.36
C LEU A 2 43.79 1.06 2.59
N ALA A 3 43.16 0.12 3.27
CA ALA A 3 42.50 -1.01 2.61
C ALA A 3 41.19 -0.50 1.97
N ARG A 4 41.17 -0.47 0.64
CA ARG A 4 39.97 -0.23 -0.16
C ARG A 4 38.94 -1.32 0.14
N ALA A 5 37.80 -0.94 0.70
CA ALA A 5 36.61 -1.78 0.65
C ALA A 5 36.19 -1.95 -0.82
N THR A 6 36.39 -3.14 -1.36
CA THR A 6 35.86 -3.53 -2.67
C THR A 6 34.35 -3.69 -2.56
N ALA A 7 33.61 -2.64 -2.92
CA ALA A 7 32.18 -2.74 -3.19
C ALA A 7 31.99 -3.71 -4.37
N HIS A 8 31.38 -4.86 -4.11
CA HIS A 8 30.96 -5.82 -5.14
C HIS A 8 29.95 -5.11 -6.06
N ARG A 9 30.37 -4.69 -7.26
CA ARG A 9 29.49 -4.10 -8.27
C ARG A 9 28.69 -5.21 -8.94
N GLY A 10 27.54 -5.56 -8.36
CA GLY A 10 26.56 -6.45 -8.99
C GLY A 10 26.15 -5.93 -10.37
N THR A 11 25.89 -6.86 -11.30
CA THR A 11 25.52 -6.51 -12.68
C THR A 11 24.16 -5.80 -12.71
N TRP A 12 23.82 -5.15 -13.84
CA TRP A 12 22.48 -4.56 -14.03
C TRP A 12 21.36 -5.61 -13.96
N ARG A 13 21.66 -6.90 -14.21
CA ARG A 13 20.73 -8.02 -14.06
C ARG A 13 20.48 -8.35 -12.59
N ASP A 14 21.55 -8.52 -11.79
CA ASP A 14 21.44 -8.82 -10.35
C ASP A 14 20.66 -7.73 -9.60
N ARG A 15 20.84 -6.46 -9.97
CA ARG A 15 20.10 -5.33 -9.39
C ARG A 15 18.62 -5.30 -9.79
N ARG A 16 18.27 -5.84 -10.96
CA ARG A 16 16.89 -5.95 -11.45
C ARG A 16 16.14 -7.06 -10.73
N ASP A 17 16.83 -8.14 -10.42
CA ASP A 17 16.26 -9.28 -9.69
C ASP A 17 16.04 -8.91 -8.22
N LEU A 18 16.97 -8.19 -7.58
CA LEU A 18 16.77 -7.59 -6.24
C LEU A 18 15.57 -6.62 -6.19
N TYR A 19 15.32 -5.86 -7.26
CA TYR A 19 14.16 -4.95 -7.36
C TYR A 19 12.84 -5.68 -7.64
N ARG A 20 12.88 -6.83 -8.34
CA ARG A 20 11.71 -7.72 -8.50
C ARG A 20 11.40 -8.48 -7.21
N GLU A 21 12.42 -8.75 -6.40
CA GLU A 21 12.32 -9.45 -5.13
C GLU A 21 12.00 -8.52 -3.95
N SER A 22 12.25 -7.20 -4.06
CA SER A 22 12.05 -6.23 -2.97
C SER A 22 10.59 -5.95 -2.59
N GLY A 23 9.61 -6.52 -3.29
CA GLY A 23 8.21 -6.49 -2.87
C GLY A 23 7.54 -5.11 -2.87
N VAL A 24 8.19 -4.07 -3.41
CA VAL A 24 7.58 -2.75 -3.59
C VAL A 24 6.44 -2.90 -4.60
N THR A 25 5.21 -2.85 -4.07
CA THR A 25 4.01 -3.12 -4.85
C THR A 25 3.41 -1.79 -5.28
N VAL A 26 3.48 -1.51 -6.58
CA VAL A 26 2.92 -0.31 -7.20
C VAL A 26 1.63 -0.70 -7.92
N ASP A 27 0.58 0.13 -7.83
CA ASP A 27 -0.64 -0.01 -8.65
C ASP A 27 -0.74 1.09 -9.70
N PRO A 28 0.09 1.05 -10.76
CA PRO A 28 0.10 2.10 -11.77
C PRO A 28 -1.21 2.19 -12.55
N VAL A 29 -1.97 1.09 -12.66
CA VAL A 29 -3.17 1.06 -13.50
C VAL A 29 -4.30 1.82 -12.83
N SER A 30 -4.57 1.56 -11.54
CA SER A 30 -5.58 2.33 -10.81
C SER A 30 -5.20 3.80 -10.71
N GLN A 31 -3.93 4.12 -10.48
CA GLN A 31 -3.45 5.49 -10.37
C GLN A 31 -3.59 6.27 -11.69
N ALA A 32 -3.24 5.65 -12.82
CA ALA A 32 -3.48 6.24 -14.14
C ALA A 32 -4.98 6.42 -14.43
N ALA A 33 -5.80 5.41 -14.10
CA ALA A 33 -7.23 5.45 -14.37
C ALA A 33 -7.94 6.53 -13.52
N LEU A 34 -7.63 6.61 -12.23
CA LEU A 34 -8.17 7.65 -11.35
C LEU A 34 -7.70 9.04 -11.80
N GLY A 35 -6.42 9.19 -12.10
CA GLY A 35 -5.85 10.42 -12.65
C GLY A 35 -6.56 10.86 -13.93
N ALA A 36 -6.91 9.93 -14.83
CA ALA A 36 -7.68 10.24 -16.03
C ALA A 36 -9.11 10.73 -15.73
N VAL A 37 -9.82 10.08 -14.81
CA VAL A 37 -11.17 10.49 -14.39
C VAL A 37 -11.14 11.87 -13.76
N VAL A 38 -10.20 12.11 -12.84
CA VAL A 38 -9.98 13.43 -12.21
C VAL A 38 -9.61 14.48 -13.25
N GLY A 39 -8.74 14.14 -14.20
CA GLY A 39 -8.39 15.02 -15.33
C GLY A 39 -9.60 15.41 -16.17
N GLN A 40 -10.50 14.46 -16.48
CA GLN A 40 -11.76 14.78 -17.16
C GLN A 40 -12.61 15.76 -16.36
N ILE A 41 -12.78 15.54 -15.06
CA ILE A 41 -13.56 16.44 -14.20
C ILE A 41 -12.97 17.85 -14.16
N ALA A 42 -11.65 17.95 -13.98
CA ALA A 42 -10.96 19.23 -13.84
C ALA A 42 -10.88 20.04 -15.15
N GLY A 43 -10.68 19.36 -16.29
CA GLY A 43 -10.24 20.02 -17.50
C GLY A 43 -11.15 19.87 -18.72
N HIS A 44 -12.10 18.92 -18.75
CA HIS A 44 -12.75 18.53 -20.00
C HIS A 44 -13.51 19.68 -20.69
N ARG A 45 -14.11 20.61 -19.94
CA ARG A 45 -14.83 21.77 -20.52
C ARG A 45 -13.92 22.67 -21.37
N HIS A 46 -12.68 22.89 -20.95
CA HIS A 46 -11.74 23.80 -21.62
C HIS A 46 -10.78 23.05 -22.56
N LEU A 47 -10.43 21.82 -22.21
CA LEU A 47 -9.34 21.05 -22.84
C LEU A 47 -9.84 19.85 -23.65
N GLY A 48 -11.13 19.51 -23.53
CA GLY A 48 -11.73 18.34 -24.16
C GLY A 48 -11.12 17.03 -23.66
N PRO A 49 -11.16 15.95 -24.47
CA PRO A 49 -10.76 14.60 -24.04
C PRO A 49 -9.26 14.46 -23.71
N LYS A 50 -8.40 15.40 -24.15
CA LYS A 50 -6.96 15.39 -23.85
C LYS A 50 -6.67 15.51 -22.35
N SER A 51 -7.58 16.13 -21.60
CA SER A 51 -7.50 16.26 -20.14
C SER A 51 -7.37 14.90 -19.44
N ALA A 52 -8.04 13.86 -19.95
CA ALA A 52 -7.94 12.50 -19.42
C ALA A 52 -6.52 11.92 -19.57
N ALA A 53 -5.89 12.11 -20.72
CA ALA A 53 -4.56 11.56 -21.00
C ALA A 53 -3.47 12.22 -20.14
N VAL A 54 -3.54 13.54 -19.99
CA VAL A 54 -2.61 14.26 -19.10
C VAL A 54 -2.89 13.94 -17.64
N GLY A 55 -4.18 13.81 -17.26
CA GLY A 55 -4.57 13.33 -15.94
C GLY A 55 -3.99 11.95 -15.63
N ALA A 56 -4.07 10.99 -16.55
CA ALA A 56 -3.44 9.68 -16.38
C ALA A 56 -1.92 9.78 -16.19
N ALA A 57 -1.24 10.56 -17.03
CA ALA A 57 0.21 10.72 -16.94
C ALA A 57 0.64 11.38 -15.63
N ALA A 58 -0.09 12.41 -15.18
CA ALA A 58 0.15 13.05 -13.90
C ALA A 58 -0.16 12.11 -12.72
N GLY A 59 -1.23 11.31 -12.82
CA GLY A 59 -1.57 10.30 -11.83
C GLY A 59 -0.51 9.20 -11.69
N LEU A 60 0.31 8.92 -12.70
CA LEU A 60 1.43 7.97 -12.62
C LEU A 60 2.71 8.56 -12.03
N LEU A 61 2.82 9.89 -12.00
CA LEU A 61 4.10 10.56 -11.78
C LEU A 61 4.68 10.35 -10.37
N PRO A 62 3.89 10.29 -9.28
CA PRO A 62 4.45 10.11 -7.94
C PRO A 62 5.31 8.85 -7.78
N ASP A 63 4.88 7.71 -8.35
CA ASP A 63 5.59 6.43 -8.26
C ASP A 63 6.85 6.33 -9.14
N ILE A 64 7.17 7.37 -9.91
CA ILE A 64 8.48 7.46 -10.56
C ILE A 64 9.60 7.58 -9.51
N ASP A 65 9.26 7.91 -8.25
CA ASP A 65 10.18 7.93 -7.11
C ASP A 65 10.97 6.63 -6.91
N VAL A 66 10.39 5.49 -7.25
CA VAL A 66 11.06 4.20 -7.11
C VAL A 66 12.28 4.11 -8.04
N LEU A 67 12.31 4.85 -9.16
CA LEU A 67 13.49 4.94 -10.01
C LEU A 67 14.68 5.62 -9.32
N PHE A 68 14.44 6.51 -8.35
CA PHE A 68 15.52 7.20 -7.61
C PHE A 68 16.22 6.28 -6.61
N SER A 69 15.58 5.16 -6.26
CA SER A 69 16.10 4.15 -5.34
C SER A 69 16.82 2.99 -6.03
N ILE A 70 16.94 3.01 -7.38
CA ILE A 70 17.59 1.93 -8.17
C ILE A 70 19.04 1.68 -7.76
N ASN A 71 19.73 2.70 -7.27
CA ASN A 71 21.12 2.58 -6.80
C ASN A 71 21.24 2.42 -5.27
N GLY A 72 20.11 2.43 -4.54
CA GLY A 72 20.06 2.27 -3.10
C GLY A 72 19.85 0.81 -2.67
N ASP A 73 19.89 0.58 -1.36
CA ASP A 73 19.51 -0.70 -0.78
C ASP A 73 17.98 -0.84 -0.62
N TYR A 74 17.52 -2.00 -0.14
CA TYR A 74 16.10 -2.23 0.16
C TYR A 74 15.52 -1.19 1.13
N PHE A 75 16.30 -0.76 2.11
CA PHE A 75 15.84 0.16 3.14
C PHE A 75 15.73 1.60 2.59
N ASP A 76 16.59 2.01 1.65
CA ASP A 76 16.43 3.27 0.91
C ASP A 76 15.10 3.30 0.15
N GLN A 77 14.68 2.17 -0.43
CA GLN A 77 13.38 2.06 -1.12
C GLN A 77 12.22 2.33 -0.16
N LEU A 78 12.26 1.77 1.07
CA LEU A 78 11.22 1.99 2.08
C LEU A 78 11.10 3.47 2.50
N VAL A 79 12.22 4.18 2.55
CA VAL A 79 12.26 5.61 2.91
C VAL A 79 11.78 6.48 1.76
N LEU A 80 12.25 6.21 0.54
CA LEU A 80 11.98 7.06 -0.62
C LEU A 80 10.57 6.86 -1.17
N HIS A 81 10.10 5.61 -1.26
CA HIS A 81 8.81 5.31 -1.85
C HIS A 81 7.66 5.81 -0.96
N ARG A 82 6.72 6.53 -1.58
CA ARG A 82 5.66 7.28 -0.88
C ARG A 82 6.18 8.35 0.07
N GLY A 83 7.32 8.92 -0.30
CA GLY A 83 7.95 10.05 0.36
C GLY A 83 7.47 11.38 -0.20
N ILE A 84 8.42 12.24 -0.60
CA ILE A 84 8.13 13.64 -0.96
C ILE A 84 7.16 13.77 -2.14
N THR A 85 7.24 12.87 -3.11
CA THR A 85 6.37 12.78 -4.31
C THR A 85 4.91 12.51 -3.98
N HIS A 86 4.65 11.93 -2.81
CA HIS A 86 3.32 11.61 -2.29
C HIS A 86 2.90 12.54 -1.14
N SER A 87 3.63 13.63 -0.91
CA SER A 87 3.22 14.65 0.06
C SER A 87 2.07 15.51 -0.48
N LEU A 88 1.21 16.01 0.41
CA LEU A 88 0.14 16.96 0.05
C LEU A 88 0.69 18.29 -0.50
N PHE A 89 1.96 18.57 -0.27
CA PHE A 89 2.66 19.77 -0.72
C PHE A 89 3.30 19.61 -2.11
N PHE A 90 3.48 18.37 -2.58
CA PHE A 90 4.02 18.09 -3.91
C PHE A 90 3.09 18.58 -5.02
N ALA A 91 1.79 18.28 -4.91
CA ALA A 91 0.81 18.60 -5.95
C ALA A 91 0.66 20.13 -6.19
N PRO A 92 0.55 20.99 -5.16
CA PRO A 92 0.48 22.45 -5.33
C PRO A 92 1.74 23.09 -5.92
N VAL A 93 2.92 22.46 -5.74
CA VAL A 93 4.18 22.98 -6.29
C VAL A 93 4.41 22.48 -7.71
N VAL A 94 4.30 21.17 -7.92
CA VAL A 94 4.64 20.52 -9.19
C VAL A 94 3.49 20.59 -10.19
N GLY A 95 2.23 20.56 -9.73
CA GLY A 95 1.04 20.65 -10.58
C GLY A 95 1.01 21.89 -11.47
N PRO A 96 1.21 23.12 -10.95
CA PRO A 96 1.27 24.32 -11.77
C PRO A 96 2.41 24.31 -12.80
N VAL A 97 3.58 23.78 -12.43
CA VAL A 97 4.74 23.66 -13.32
C VAL A 97 4.45 22.69 -14.48
N LEU A 98 3.89 21.51 -14.18
CA LEU A 98 3.49 20.55 -15.19
C LEU A 98 2.38 21.08 -16.10
N GLY A 99 1.35 21.69 -15.50
CA GLY A 99 0.25 22.30 -16.25
C GLY A 99 0.74 23.40 -17.19
N TRP A 100 1.64 24.26 -16.72
CA TRP A 100 2.28 25.27 -17.55
C TRP A 100 3.12 24.64 -18.68
N ALA A 101 3.88 23.59 -18.40
CA ALA A 101 4.70 22.92 -19.41
C ALA A 101 3.84 22.31 -20.53
N VAL A 102 2.73 21.65 -20.17
CA VAL A 102 1.77 21.10 -21.14
C VAL A 102 1.12 22.22 -21.96
N TRP A 103 0.69 23.31 -21.31
CA TRP A 103 0.14 24.48 -22.00
C TRP A 103 1.15 25.12 -22.96
N ALA A 104 2.39 25.31 -22.53
CA ALA A 104 3.46 25.89 -23.33
C ALA A 104 3.78 25.02 -24.55
N TRP A 105 3.80 23.70 -24.38
CA TRP A 105 3.95 22.74 -25.47
C TRP A 105 2.80 22.79 -26.46
N GLU A 106 1.54 22.87 -25.98
CA GLU A 106 0.37 23.01 -26.85
C GLU A 106 0.43 24.32 -27.66
N ARG A 107 0.81 25.45 -27.03
CA ARG A 107 0.99 26.72 -27.73
C ARG A 107 2.06 26.68 -28.81
N ARG A 108 3.19 26.01 -28.56
CA ARG A 108 4.25 25.85 -29.57
C ARG A 108 3.76 25.12 -30.83
N ARG A 109 2.80 24.20 -30.68
CA ARG A 109 2.19 23.46 -31.79
C ARG A 109 0.98 24.14 -32.43
N SER A 110 0.40 25.16 -31.81
CA SER A 110 -0.77 25.88 -32.30
C SER A 110 -0.52 27.38 -32.24
N ARG A 111 0.45 27.84 -33.04
CA ARG A 111 0.92 29.23 -33.06
C ARG A 111 -0.15 30.25 -33.46
N ASP A 112 -1.16 29.82 -34.20
CA ASP A 112 -2.21 30.69 -34.74
C ASP A 112 -3.34 30.98 -33.74
N ARG A 113 -3.30 30.40 -32.53
CA ARG A 113 -4.33 30.63 -31.50
C ARG A 113 -3.88 31.68 -30.49
N PRO A 114 -4.74 32.65 -30.14
CA PRO A 114 -4.41 33.63 -29.11
C PRO A 114 -4.19 32.95 -27.75
N PRO A 115 -3.39 33.55 -26.85
CA PRO A 115 -3.16 33.02 -25.51
C PRO A 115 -4.47 32.93 -24.74
N ASP A 116 -4.87 31.71 -24.37
CA ASP A 116 -6.04 31.46 -23.52
C ASP A 116 -5.60 31.13 -22.10
N ARG A 117 -5.85 32.05 -21.16
CA ARG A 117 -5.58 31.88 -19.73
C ARG A 117 -6.44 30.78 -19.10
N GLY A 118 -7.68 30.59 -19.59
CA GLY A 118 -8.56 29.52 -19.12
C GLY A 118 -7.98 28.13 -19.38
N ARG A 119 -7.34 27.93 -20.55
CA ARG A 119 -6.62 26.68 -20.85
C ARG A 119 -5.42 26.46 -19.95
N LEU A 120 -4.66 27.51 -19.64
CA LEU A 120 -3.53 27.42 -18.73
C LEU A 120 -4.00 26.93 -17.35
N TYR A 121 -5.00 27.61 -16.77
CA TYR A 121 -5.54 27.22 -15.47
C TYR A 121 -6.14 25.82 -15.50
N ALA A 122 -6.84 25.44 -16.57
CA ALA A 122 -7.37 24.09 -16.72
C ALA A 122 -6.26 23.03 -16.73
N TRP A 123 -5.11 23.28 -17.40
CA TRP A 123 -3.98 22.35 -17.38
C TRP A 123 -3.34 22.26 -16.00
N MET A 124 -3.22 23.38 -15.28
CA MET A 124 -2.73 23.40 -13.88
C MET A 124 -3.65 22.60 -12.96
N TRP A 125 -4.97 22.76 -13.08
CA TRP A 125 -5.95 21.99 -12.30
C TRP A 125 -5.92 20.50 -12.63
N VAL A 126 -5.84 20.14 -13.92
CA VAL A 126 -5.71 18.73 -14.34
C VAL A 126 -4.47 18.09 -13.72
N ALA A 127 -3.31 18.73 -13.85
CA ALA A 127 -2.06 18.19 -13.32
C ALA A 127 -2.07 18.15 -11.78
N GLY A 128 -2.48 19.24 -11.12
CA GLY A 128 -2.50 19.33 -9.67
C GLY A 128 -3.45 18.35 -9.00
N LEU A 129 -4.69 18.24 -9.49
CA LEU A 129 -5.68 17.32 -8.89
C LEU A 129 -5.36 15.86 -9.20
N ALA A 130 -4.82 15.54 -10.38
CA ALA A 130 -4.38 14.19 -10.68
C ALA A 130 -3.19 13.78 -9.80
N LEU A 131 -2.18 14.65 -9.65
CA LEU A 131 -1.07 14.42 -8.70
C LEU A 131 -1.57 14.23 -7.28
N LEU A 132 -2.53 15.03 -6.82
CA LEU A 132 -3.08 14.95 -5.47
C LEU A 132 -3.91 13.68 -5.24
N SER A 133 -4.60 13.18 -6.27
CA SER A 133 -5.43 11.97 -6.17
C SER A 133 -4.64 10.72 -5.79
N HIS A 134 -3.37 10.66 -6.19
CA HIS A 134 -2.50 9.52 -5.97
C HIS A 134 -2.18 9.26 -4.49
N PRO A 135 -1.56 10.21 -3.74
CA PRO A 135 -1.28 10.00 -2.34
C PRO A 135 -2.53 9.83 -1.49
N LEU A 136 -3.67 10.41 -1.91
CA LEU A 136 -4.95 10.21 -1.24
C LEU A 136 -5.47 8.78 -1.40
N LEU A 137 -5.30 8.16 -2.57
CA LEU A 137 -5.62 6.75 -2.75
C LEU A 137 -4.65 5.86 -1.97
N ASP A 138 -3.36 6.18 -1.99
CA ASP A 138 -2.34 5.44 -1.27
C ASP A 138 -2.48 5.50 0.25
N TYR A 139 -2.97 6.62 0.78
CA TYR A 139 -3.31 6.79 2.21
C TYR A 139 -4.36 5.76 2.68
N LEU A 140 -5.19 5.26 1.77
CA LEU A 140 -6.19 4.23 2.09
C LEU A 140 -5.59 2.83 2.20
N THR A 141 -4.32 2.62 1.86
CA THR A 141 -3.70 1.28 1.89
C THR A 141 -2.79 1.08 3.11
N PRO A 142 -2.55 -0.18 3.55
CA PRO A 142 -1.74 -0.47 4.73
C PRO A 142 -0.26 -0.08 4.66
N TYR A 143 0.25 0.18 3.46
CA TYR A 143 1.66 0.53 3.23
C TYR A 143 2.02 1.87 3.86
N GLY A 144 1.03 2.75 4.01
CA GLY A 144 1.16 4.08 4.58
C GLY A 144 1.87 5.06 3.64
N THR A 145 1.62 6.35 3.85
CA THR A 145 2.08 7.43 2.97
C THR A 145 2.56 8.61 3.80
N GLN A 146 3.70 9.22 3.44
CA GLN A 146 4.25 10.38 4.14
C GLN A 146 3.60 11.69 3.70
N LEU A 147 2.30 11.83 4.00
CA LEU A 147 1.47 12.94 3.51
C LEU A 147 1.99 14.34 3.89
N LEU A 148 2.68 14.44 5.02
CA LEU A 148 3.10 15.72 5.62
C LEU A 148 4.59 16.03 5.46
N LEU A 149 5.33 15.31 4.63
CA LEU A 149 6.70 15.71 4.28
C LEU A 149 6.68 17.12 3.63
N PRO A 150 7.63 18.02 3.97
CA PRO A 150 8.84 17.78 4.74
C PRO A 150 8.73 18.06 6.25
N PHE A 151 7.53 18.28 6.79
CA PHE A 151 7.36 18.65 8.21
C PHE A 151 7.49 17.44 9.16
N THR A 152 7.00 16.27 8.72
CA THR A 152 7.19 15.00 9.43
C THR A 152 7.27 13.85 8.44
N ASP A 153 8.04 12.83 8.79
CA ASP A 153 8.17 11.54 8.12
C ASP A 153 7.14 10.51 8.59
N THR A 154 6.12 10.92 9.35
CA THR A 154 5.05 10.02 9.81
C THR A 154 4.34 9.37 8.62
N ARG A 155 4.20 8.03 8.65
CA ARG A 155 3.40 7.28 7.68
C ARG A 155 1.94 7.23 8.15
N PHE A 156 1.05 7.76 7.32
CA PHE A 156 -0.38 7.75 7.56
C PHE A 156 -1.04 6.61 6.77
N ALA A 157 -1.95 5.85 7.39
CA ALA A 157 -2.69 4.77 6.75
C ALA A 157 -4.07 4.58 7.38
N ILE A 158 -5.12 4.46 6.56
CA ILE A 158 -6.48 4.08 7.01
C ILE A 158 -6.70 2.56 6.93
N ASN A 159 -5.94 1.85 6.09
CA ASN A 159 -6.11 0.41 5.85
C ASN A 159 -7.48 0.04 5.26
N ALA A 160 -8.12 0.95 4.51
CA ALA A 160 -9.42 0.68 3.87
C ALA A 160 -9.29 -0.28 2.69
N MET A 161 -8.26 -0.09 1.84
CA MET A 161 -8.15 -0.74 0.53
C MET A 161 -6.90 -1.60 0.40
N PRO A 162 -6.98 -2.74 -0.32
CA PRO A 162 -5.78 -3.48 -0.68
C PRO A 162 -4.90 -2.64 -1.61
N ILE A 163 -3.61 -2.95 -1.66
CA ILE A 163 -2.66 -2.21 -2.51
C ILE A 163 -3.04 -2.32 -4.00
N ILE A 164 -3.58 -3.47 -4.41
CA ILE A 164 -4.11 -3.71 -5.76
C ILE A 164 -5.54 -4.23 -5.62
N ASP A 165 -6.50 -3.56 -6.24
CA ASP A 165 -7.92 -3.97 -6.27
C ASP A 165 -8.45 -4.01 -7.71
N PRO A 166 -8.59 -5.20 -8.32
CA PRO A 166 -9.07 -5.32 -9.69
C PRO A 166 -10.48 -4.78 -9.92
N VAL A 167 -11.36 -4.80 -8.92
CA VAL A 167 -12.75 -4.34 -9.03
C VAL A 167 -12.77 -2.81 -9.10
N TYR A 168 -12.00 -2.14 -8.24
CA TYR A 168 -11.82 -0.70 -8.27
C TYR A 168 -11.22 -0.23 -9.60
N THR A 169 -10.13 -0.88 -10.05
CA THR A 169 -9.50 -0.55 -11.34
C THR A 169 -10.50 -0.71 -12.48
N LEU A 170 -11.22 -1.83 -12.53
CA LEU A 170 -12.18 -2.11 -13.59
C LEU A 170 -13.32 -1.09 -13.63
N ALA A 171 -13.85 -0.67 -12.47
CA ALA A 171 -14.89 0.34 -12.39
C ALA A 171 -14.44 1.68 -13.02
N LEU A 172 -13.20 2.12 -12.72
CA LEU A 172 -12.61 3.32 -13.33
C LEU A 172 -12.44 3.17 -14.85
N LEU A 173 -11.93 2.02 -15.31
CA LEU A 173 -11.71 1.75 -16.74
C LEU A 173 -13.03 1.69 -17.52
N ILE A 174 -14.07 1.08 -16.96
CA ILE A 174 -15.43 1.09 -17.54
C ILE A 174 -15.94 2.51 -17.67
N GLY A 175 -15.81 3.32 -16.62
CA GLY A 175 -16.21 4.73 -16.63
C GLY A 175 -15.52 5.54 -17.74
N LEU A 176 -14.19 5.38 -17.87
CA LEU A 176 -13.40 6.02 -18.94
C LEU A 176 -13.81 5.54 -20.33
N PHE A 177 -14.06 4.24 -20.49
CA PHE A 177 -14.52 3.67 -21.75
C PHE A 177 -15.90 4.22 -22.14
N VAL A 178 -16.86 4.22 -21.23
CA VAL A 178 -18.21 4.78 -21.47
C VAL A 178 -18.11 6.27 -21.78
N SER A 179 -17.34 7.04 -21.01
CA SER A 179 -17.09 8.48 -21.24
C SER A 179 -16.59 8.75 -22.66
N ARG A 180 -15.71 7.90 -23.19
CA ARG A 180 -15.23 7.96 -24.58
C ARG A 180 -16.31 7.60 -25.62
N ARG A 181 -17.22 6.66 -25.32
CA ARG A 181 -18.30 6.25 -26.22
C ARG A 181 -19.45 7.25 -26.28
N VAL A 182 -19.67 8.03 -25.23
CA VAL A 182 -20.72 9.06 -25.15
C VAL A 182 -20.16 10.46 -24.89
N PRO A 183 -19.41 11.06 -25.84
CA PRO A 183 -18.68 12.30 -25.62
C PRO A 183 -19.57 13.48 -25.17
N ARG A 184 -20.83 13.52 -25.61
CA ARG A 184 -21.83 14.52 -25.16
C ARG A 184 -22.11 14.46 -23.66
N HIS A 185 -21.94 13.30 -23.04
CA HIS A 185 -22.19 13.04 -21.62
C HIS A 185 -20.91 12.71 -20.84
N ALA A 186 -19.72 12.89 -21.44
CA ALA A 186 -18.43 12.47 -20.87
C ALA A 186 -18.22 12.99 -19.44
N LEU A 187 -18.53 14.26 -19.18
CA LEU A 187 -18.43 14.86 -17.84
C LEU A 187 -19.38 14.22 -16.82
N ARG A 188 -20.62 13.92 -17.22
CA ARG A 188 -21.60 13.26 -16.34
C ARG A 188 -21.13 11.84 -16.01
N VAL A 189 -20.63 11.11 -17.01
CA VAL A 189 -20.09 9.76 -16.81
C VAL A 189 -18.86 9.80 -15.90
N ALA A 190 -17.93 10.74 -16.11
CA ALA A 190 -16.76 10.90 -15.24
C ALA A 190 -17.17 11.20 -13.80
N ALA A 191 -18.20 12.04 -13.60
CA ALA A 191 -18.67 12.40 -12.26
C ALA A 191 -19.33 11.19 -11.55
N ILE A 192 -20.16 10.43 -12.27
CA ILE A 192 -20.72 9.18 -11.76
C ILE A 192 -19.62 8.17 -11.45
N THR A 193 -18.62 8.04 -12.33
CA THR A 193 -17.47 7.14 -12.14
C THR A 193 -16.72 7.50 -10.87
N LEU A 194 -16.40 8.79 -10.68
CA LEU A 194 -15.71 9.27 -9.48
C LEU A 194 -16.56 9.09 -8.22
N ALA A 195 -17.87 9.31 -8.29
CA ALA A 195 -18.77 9.12 -7.16
C ALA A 195 -18.86 7.63 -6.76
N LEU A 196 -19.04 6.74 -7.74
CA LEU A 196 -19.07 5.30 -7.50
C LEU A 196 -17.74 4.76 -6.99
N SER A 197 -16.61 5.21 -7.57
CA SER A 197 -15.29 4.80 -7.10
C SER A 197 -15.05 5.30 -5.67
N SER A 198 -15.44 6.54 -5.35
CA SER A 198 -15.32 7.08 -3.98
C SER A 198 -16.22 6.36 -2.99
N ALA A 199 -17.45 6.00 -3.39
CA ALA A 199 -18.35 5.18 -2.57
C ALA A 199 -17.75 3.79 -2.29
N TYR A 200 -17.09 3.18 -3.28
CA TYR A 200 -16.37 1.92 -3.11
C TYR A 200 -15.20 2.02 -2.12
N LEU A 201 -14.45 3.13 -2.14
CA LEU A 201 -13.40 3.39 -1.14
C LEU A 201 -13.99 3.51 0.27
N GLY A 202 -15.12 4.22 0.41
CA GLY A 202 -15.87 4.32 1.67
C GLY A 202 -16.39 2.97 2.16
N TYR A 203 -16.86 2.12 1.24
CA TYR A 203 -17.26 0.75 1.54
C TYR A 203 -16.06 -0.08 2.04
N GLY A 204 -14.90 0.00 1.38
CA GLY A 204 -13.68 -0.65 1.85
C GLY A 204 -13.24 -0.21 3.24
N TRP A 205 -13.41 1.08 3.57
CA TRP A 205 -13.19 1.58 4.93
C TRP A 205 -14.19 0.96 5.91
N HIS A 206 -15.48 1.01 5.61
CA HIS A 206 -16.51 0.39 6.46
C HIS A 206 -16.22 -1.08 6.77
N LEU A 207 -15.84 -1.88 5.76
CA LEU A 207 -15.46 -3.27 5.95
C LEU A 207 -14.26 -3.44 6.89
N ASN A 208 -13.29 -2.53 6.84
CA ASN A 208 -12.13 -2.58 7.72
C ASN A 208 -12.50 -2.30 9.18
N GLU A 209 -13.32 -1.29 9.42
CA GLU A 209 -13.83 -0.98 10.77
C GLU A 209 -14.67 -2.12 11.32
N ALA A 210 -15.58 -2.67 10.51
CA ALA A 210 -16.42 -3.80 10.89
C ALA A 210 -15.58 -5.05 11.23
N ALA A 211 -14.53 -5.35 10.45
CA ALA A 211 -13.62 -6.44 10.76
C ALA A 211 -12.85 -6.23 12.07
N ALA A 212 -12.38 -5.01 12.34
CA ALA A 212 -11.70 -4.68 13.59
C ALA A 212 -12.64 -4.75 14.80
N GLN A 213 -13.90 -4.34 14.65
CA GLN A 213 -14.93 -4.44 15.68
C GLN A 213 -15.30 -5.90 15.97
N GLU A 214 -15.48 -6.72 14.94
CA GLU A 214 -15.79 -8.13 15.12
C GLU A 214 -14.64 -8.90 15.77
N ALA A 215 -13.39 -8.62 15.37
CA ALA A 215 -12.21 -9.18 16.03
C ALA A 215 -12.13 -8.77 17.52
N ARG A 216 -12.45 -7.51 17.84
CA ARG A 216 -12.50 -7.03 19.22
C ARG A 216 -13.54 -7.79 20.03
N ARG A 217 -14.76 -7.92 19.49
CA ARG A 217 -15.87 -8.64 20.14
C ARG A 217 -15.50 -10.09 20.45
N GLN A 218 -14.85 -10.79 19.53
CA GLN A 218 -14.42 -12.17 19.74
C GLN A 218 -13.32 -12.28 20.81
N LEU A 219 -12.34 -11.37 20.82
CA LEU A 219 -11.28 -11.35 21.84
C LEU A 219 -11.83 -11.02 23.23
N GLU A 220 -12.74 -10.05 23.34
CA GLU A 220 -13.40 -9.70 24.61
C GLU A 220 -14.20 -10.88 25.18
N ALA A 221 -14.86 -11.67 24.32
CA ALA A 221 -15.57 -12.89 24.71
C ALA A 221 -14.62 -13.99 25.25
N GLU A 222 -13.36 -14.01 24.82
CA GLU A 222 -12.30 -14.86 25.37
C GLU A 222 -11.63 -14.28 26.63
N GLY A 223 -12.04 -13.09 27.08
CA GLY A 223 -11.40 -12.36 28.18
C GLY A 223 -10.03 -11.77 27.81
N VAL A 224 -9.77 -11.55 26.52
CA VAL A 224 -8.51 -11.00 25.99
C VAL A 224 -8.71 -9.54 25.61
N GLU A 225 -8.05 -8.64 26.34
CA GLU A 225 -8.03 -7.20 26.07
C GLU A 225 -6.76 -6.82 25.28
N PRO A 226 -6.82 -6.55 23.97
CA PRO A 226 -5.65 -6.20 23.19
C PRO A 226 -5.19 -4.76 23.48
N VAL A 227 -3.88 -4.59 23.66
CA VAL A 227 -3.23 -3.27 23.74
C VAL A 227 -3.33 -2.52 22.40
N ARG A 228 -3.29 -3.26 21.29
CA ARG A 228 -3.47 -2.70 19.95
C ARG A 228 -4.18 -3.73 19.06
N LEU A 229 -5.18 -3.28 18.32
CA LEU A 229 -5.93 -4.12 17.38
C LEU A 229 -6.15 -3.35 16.09
N ALA A 230 -5.89 -3.99 14.95
CA ALA A 230 -6.20 -3.44 13.64
C ALA A 230 -6.56 -4.55 12.65
N ALA A 231 -7.36 -4.18 11.65
CA ALA A 231 -7.63 -4.98 10.47
C ALA A 231 -6.89 -4.38 9.26
N PHE A 232 -6.48 -5.27 8.35
CA PHE A 232 -5.78 -4.94 7.11
C PHE A 232 -6.40 -5.72 5.93
N PRO A 233 -6.67 -5.08 4.79
CA PRO A 233 -7.13 -5.75 3.58
C PRO A 233 -6.07 -6.69 3.06
N THR A 234 -6.48 -7.89 2.66
CA THR A 234 -5.62 -8.83 1.94
C THR A 234 -5.46 -8.40 0.49
N VAL A 235 -4.36 -8.79 -0.15
CA VAL A 235 -4.07 -8.40 -1.53
C VAL A 235 -5.19 -8.92 -2.47
N LEU A 236 -5.63 -8.08 -3.41
CA LEU A 236 -6.66 -8.38 -4.44
C LEU A 236 -8.10 -8.57 -3.92
N GLN A 237 -8.36 -8.38 -2.62
CA GLN A 237 -9.66 -8.70 -2.02
C GLN A 237 -10.08 -7.63 -1.00
N VAL A 238 -11.19 -6.93 -1.26
CA VAL A 238 -11.70 -5.91 -0.34
C VAL A 238 -12.46 -6.49 0.87
N HIS A 239 -13.02 -7.70 0.75
CA HIS A 239 -13.87 -8.29 1.80
C HIS A 239 -13.11 -9.17 2.79
N TYR A 240 -11.91 -9.61 2.44
CA TYR A 240 -11.12 -10.47 3.30
C TYR A 240 -10.08 -9.64 4.04
N ARG A 241 -10.09 -9.76 5.37
CA ARG A 241 -9.30 -8.91 6.26
C ARG A 241 -8.40 -9.78 7.11
N ARG A 242 -7.12 -9.45 7.12
CA ARG A 242 -6.20 -9.92 8.16
C ARG A 242 -6.42 -9.06 9.41
N VAL A 243 -6.58 -9.70 10.54
CA VAL A 243 -6.72 -9.04 11.84
C VAL A 243 -5.48 -9.32 12.68
N VAL A 244 -4.96 -8.27 13.32
CA VAL A 244 -3.75 -8.35 14.15
C VAL A 244 -4.08 -7.75 15.51
N ALA A 245 -3.98 -8.58 16.54
CA ALA A 245 -4.19 -8.19 17.92
C ALA A 245 -2.88 -8.36 18.70
N ARG A 246 -2.45 -7.30 19.38
CA ARG A 246 -1.25 -7.30 20.21
C ARG A 246 -1.63 -7.12 21.66
N THR A 247 -1.21 -8.04 22.51
CA THR A 247 -1.29 -7.92 23.97
C THR A 247 0.07 -7.54 24.54
N ALA A 248 0.17 -7.46 25.87
CA ALA A 248 1.47 -7.28 26.52
C ALA A 248 2.40 -8.50 26.34
N GLN A 249 1.84 -9.70 26.14
CA GLN A 249 2.59 -10.96 26.16
C GLN A 249 2.63 -11.67 24.81
N GLN A 250 1.70 -11.40 23.89
CA GLN A 250 1.55 -12.16 22.65
C GLN A 250 1.09 -11.28 21.49
N ASP A 251 1.51 -11.65 20.29
CA ASP A 251 0.90 -11.20 19.04
C ASP A 251 -0.04 -12.31 18.54
N ARG A 252 -1.27 -11.94 18.16
CA ARG A 252 -2.27 -12.84 17.56
C ARG A 252 -2.62 -12.33 16.17
N VAL A 253 -2.70 -13.24 15.22
CA VAL A 253 -3.09 -12.94 13.85
C VAL A 253 -4.12 -13.95 13.35
N GLY A 254 -5.06 -13.46 12.57
CA GLY A 254 -6.09 -14.28 11.95
C GLY A 254 -6.67 -13.58 10.74
N PHE A 255 -7.70 -14.19 10.16
CA PHE A 255 -8.43 -13.60 9.06
C PHE A 255 -9.93 -13.70 9.27
N ILE A 256 -10.65 -12.76 8.65
CA ILE A 256 -12.10 -12.71 8.66
C ILE A 256 -12.61 -12.29 7.28
N SER A 257 -13.64 -12.98 6.79
CA SER A 257 -14.37 -12.57 5.61
C SER A 257 -15.58 -11.74 6.00
N MET A 258 -15.68 -10.53 5.47
CA MET A 258 -16.81 -9.63 5.73
C MET A 258 -18.03 -9.91 4.84
N TRP A 259 -17.97 -10.96 4.01
CA TRP A 259 -19.16 -11.51 3.34
C TRP A 259 -20.04 -12.29 4.32
N GLU A 260 -19.41 -13.12 5.15
CA GLU A 260 -20.05 -13.94 6.17
C GLU A 260 -19.08 -14.07 7.36
N PRO A 261 -19.06 -13.08 8.28
CA PRO A 261 -18.16 -13.09 9.42
C PRO A 261 -18.34 -14.34 10.28
N CYS A 262 -17.24 -15.00 10.64
CA CYS A 262 -17.28 -16.18 11.50
C CYS A 262 -16.12 -16.17 12.50
N ALA A 263 -16.04 -17.19 13.36
CA ALA A 263 -14.99 -17.28 14.39
C ALA A 263 -13.60 -17.24 13.75
N ILE A 264 -12.75 -16.34 14.25
CA ILE A 264 -11.39 -16.14 13.76
C ILE A 264 -10.51 -17.27 14.30
N ASP A 265 -9.86 -17.99 13.39
CA ASP A 265 -8.80 -18.92 13.76
C ASP A 265 -7.52 -18.14 14.07
N TRP A 266 -7.28 -17.88 15.36
CA TRP A 266 -6.15 -17.09 15.83
C TRP A 266 -4.89 -17.95 15.92
N GLY A 267 -3.87 -17.63 15.13
CA GLY A 267 -2.52 -18.07 15.43
C GLY A 267 -1.82 -17.06 16.33
N THR A 268 -0.94 -17.57 17.21
CA THR A 268 -0.37 -16.79 18.31
C THR A 268 1.13 -17.00 18.39
N ALA A 269 1.85 -15.94 18.77
CA ALA A 269 3.28 -15.98 19.04
C ALA A 269 3.61 -15.13 20.28
N PRO A 270 4.51 -15.58 21.17
CA PRO A 270 4.97 -14.79 22.29
C PRO A 270 5.61 -13.48 21.82
N ARG A 271 5.25 -12.36 22.44
CA ARG A 271 5.83 -11.05 22.15
C ARG A 271 7.09 -10.85 22.98
N ILE A 272 8.19 -11.40 22.47
CA ILE A 272 9.51 -11.33 23.11
C ILE A 272 10.32 -10.23 22.43
N HIS A 273 11.19 -9.57 23.20
CA HIS A 273 12.25 -8.70 22.68
C HIS A 273 13.60 -9.41 22.87
N PRO A 274 14.07 -10.17 21.86
CA PRO A 274 15.38 -10.80 21.92
C PRO A 274 16.49 -9.80 22.25
N ALA A 275 17.57 -10.26 22.87
CA ALA A 275 18.71 -9.41 23.24
C ALA A 275 19.30 -8.64 22.03
N GLN A 276 19.20 -9.22 20.84
CA GLN A 276 19.68 -8.65 19.58
C GLN A 276 18.78 -7.52 19.05
N THR A 277 17.55 -7.36 19.55
CA THR A 277 16.61 -6.31 19.09
C THR A 277 17.17 -4.91 19.32
N GLN A 278 17.89 -4.68 20.43
CA GLN A 278 18.50 -3.38 20.68
C GLN A 278 19.59 -3.06 19.66
N ALA A 279 20.41 -4.04 19.27
CA ALA A 279 21.43 -3.87 18.24
C ALA A 279 20.79 -3.60 16.86
N PHE A 280 19.70 -4.30 16.54
CA PHE A 280 18.93 -4.07 15.32
C PHE A 280 18.37 -2.65 15.24
N LEU A 281 17.65 -2.22 16.28
CA LEU A 281 17.08 -0.86 16.36
C LEU A 281 18.16 0.22 16.51
N GLY A 282 19.38 -0.14 16.92
CA GLY A 282 20.55 0.74 16.92
C GLY A 282 21.17 0.97 15.54
N ALA A 283 20.89 0.09 14.57
CA ALA A 283 21.36 0.22 13.18
C ALA A 283 20.41 1.08 12.32
N ARG A 284 20.90 1.60 11.18
CA ARG A 284 20.10 2.39 10.25
C ARG A 284 18.91 1.57 9.73
N GLU A 285 19.20 0.36 9.28
CA GLU A 285 18.27 -0.55 8.62
C GLU A 285 17.13 -0.95 9.56
N GLY A 286 17.46 -1.25 10.82
CA GLY A 286 16.45 -1.61 11.82
C GLY A 286 15.56 -0.43 12.22
N ARG A 287 16.10 0.80 12.31
CA ARG A 287 15.27 2.00 12.52
C ARG A 287 14.32 2.26 11.36
N ILE A 288 14.83 2.17 10.13
CA ILE A 288 14.00 2.34 8.92
C ILE A 288 12.89 1.31 8.92
N TYR A 289 13.20 0.05 9.21
CA TYR A 289 12.22 -1.02 9.18
C TYR A 289 11.17 -0.88 10.30
N ASP A 290 11.58 -0.51 11.52
CA ASP A 290 10.65 -0.26 12.62
C ASP A 290 9.67 0.88 12.29
N TRP A 291 10.21 2.01 11.78
CA TRP A 291 9.42 3.13 11.26
C TRP A 291 8.46 2.70 10.14
N PHE A 292 8.94 1.94 9.15
CA PHE A 292 8.14 1.44 8.04
C PHE A 292 7.01 0.52 8.52
N SER A 293 7.29 -0.34 9.51
CA SER A 293 6.33 -1.28 10.09
C SER A 293 5.23 -0.58 10.90
N MET A 294 5.38 0.72 11.19
CA MET A 294 4.47 1.50 12.03
C MET A 294 4.20 0.83 13.39
N GLY A 295 5.23 0.19 13.95
CA GLY A 295 5.19 -0.56 15.19
C GLY A 295 4.49 -1.93 15.10
N TRP A 296 4.29 -2.49 13.92
CA TRP A 296 3.72 -3.84 13.71
C TRP A 296 4.76 -4.92 13.46
N ALA A 297 6.05 -4.64 13.67
CA ALA A 297 7.09 -5.67 13.63
C ALA A 297 6.95 -6.67 14.79
N HIS A 298 7.07 -7.96 14.47
CA HIS A 298 7.23 -9.08 15.39
C HIS A 298 8.67 -9.60 15.30
N TYR A 299 9.34 -9.82 16.42
CA TYR A 299 10.76 -10.16 16.45
C TYR A 299 10.99 -11.61 16.85
N GLU A 300 11.78 -12.33 16.05
CA GLU A 300 12.29 -13.65 16.38
C GLU A 300 13.82 -13.69 16.30
N SER A 301 14.43 -14.49 17.15
CA SER A 301 15.87 -14.75 17.09
C SER A 301 16.14 -16.24 16.91
N ALA A 302 17.02 -16.56 15.98
CA ALA A 302 17.58 -17.89 15.81
C ALA A 302 19.11 -17.84 15.98
N ARG A 303 19.69 -18.97 16.34
CA ARG A 303 21.14 -19.17 16.37
C ARG A 303 21.49 -20.36 15.49
N ASP A 304 22.45 -20.17 14.61
CA ASP A 304 23.01 -21.21 13.76
C ASP A 304 24.54 -21.21 13.92
N GLY A 305 25.05 -22.13 14.75
CA GLY A 305 26.45 -22.13 15.20
C GLY A 305 26.84 -20.82 15.88
N ASP A 306 27.82 -20.12 15.29
CA ASP A 306 28.32 -18.81 15.74
C ASP A 306 27.60 -17.62 15.09
N THR A 307 26.50 -17.89 14.39
CA THR A 307 25.69 -16.88 13.72
C THR A 307 24.41 -16.62 14.49
N HIS A 308 24.22 -15.37 14.90
CA HIS A 308 22.95 -14.88 15.44
C HIS A 308 22.13 -14.26 14.32
N ILE A 309 20.87 -14.68 14.22
CA ILE A 309 19.93 -14.17 13.22
C ILE A 309 18.74 -13.57 13.95
N LEU A 310 18.49 -12.28 13.77
CA LEU A 310 17.26 -11.64 14.20
C LEU A 310 16.39 -11.40 12.96
N ARG A 311 15.11 -11.73 13.05
CA ARG A 311 14.10 -11.43 12.04
C ARG A 311 13.03 -10.52 12.63
N ALA A 312 12.66 -9.51 11.85
CA ALA A 312 11.55 -8.61 12.14
C ALA A 312 10.49 -8.83 11.05
N HIS A 313 9.38 -9.49 11.42
CA HIS A 313 8.28 -9.83 10.55
C HIS A 313 7.18 -8.77 10.64
N ASP A 314 6.76 -8.20 9.51
CA ASP A 314 5.66 -7.24 9.51
C ASP A 314 4.31 -7.96 9.62
N LEU A 315 3.64 -7.81 10.76
CA LEU A 315 2.37 -8.52 11.03
C LEU A 315 1.26 -8.13 10.05
N ARG A 316 1.36 -6.98 9.35
CA ARG A 316 0.34 -6.53 8.38
C ARG A 316 0.28 -7.41 7.13
N TYR A 317 1.38 -8.07 6.77
CA TYR A 317 1.57 -8.69 5.45
C TYR A 317 1.77 -10.20 5.47
N GLY A 318 1.13 -10.91 6.41
CA GLY A 318 1.10 -12.37 6.43
C GLY A 318 0.04 -12.97 5.51
N MET A 319 0.27 -14.19 5.01
CA MET A 319 -0.69 -14.96 4.20
C MET A 319 -1.29 -16.16 4.93
N ASP A 320 -0.90 -16.40 6.18
CA ASP A 320 -1.44 -17.44 7.06
C ASP A 320 -1.54 -16.92 8.51
N ASN A 321 -2.00 -17.79 9.41
CA ASN A 321 -2.23 -17.45 10.81
C ASN A 321 -0.93 -17.44 11.64
N ASN A 322 0.25 -17.65 11.06
CA ASN A 322 1.51 -17.62 11.80
C ASN A 322 2.06 -16.17 11.87
N PRO A 323 2.22 -15.56 13.05
CA PRO A 323 2.84 -14.23 13.19
C PRO A 323 4.27 -14.12 12.65
N ALA A 324 5.00 -15.24 12.56
CA ALA A 324 6.36 -15.31 12.02
C ALA A 324 6.41 -15.38 10.48
N ASN A 325 5.26 -15.53 9.80
CA ASN A 325 5.20 -15.61 8.34
C ASN A 325 4.71 -14.27 7.77
N SER A 326 5.62 -13.52 7.13
CA SER A 326 5.30 -12.25 6.48
C SER A 326 5.95 -12.10 5.11
N LEU A 327 5.24 -11.46 4.18
CA LEU A 327 5.79 -11.03 2.90
C LEU A 327 6.88 -9.97 3.06
N PHE A 328 6.84 -9.19 4.14
CA PHE A 328 7.83 -8.18 4.47
C PHE A 328 8.57 -8.64 5.73
N THR A 329 9.85 -8.96 5.60
CA THR A 329 10.69 -9.35 6.73
C THR A 329 12.08 -8.75 6.56
N ALA A 330 12.53 -8.00 7.56
CA ALA A 330 13.93 -7.58 7.67
C ALA A 330 14.70 -8.57 8.54
N GLN A 331 15.94 -8.86 8.15
CA GLN A 331 16.81 -9.78 8.84
C GLN A 331 18.14 -9.12 9.15
N MET A 332 18.64 -9.31 10.36
CA MET A 332 20.01 -8.99 10.76
C MET A 332 20.74 -10.28 11.07
N VAL A 333 21.87 -10.49 10.40
CA VAL A 333 22.76 -11.63 10.59
C VAL A 333 24.06 -11.14 11.17
N HIS A 334 24.41 -11.62 12.35
CA HIS A 334 25.64 -11.28 13.05
C HIS A 334 26.42 -12.55 13.35
N GLN A 335 27.48 -12.77 12.59
CA GLN A 335 28.47 -13.82 12.87
C GLN A 335 29.49 -13.28 13.88
N LEU A 336 29.83 -14.06 14.89
CA LEU A 336 30.80 -13.64 15.91
C LEU A 336 32.11 -13.14 15.27
N GLY A 337 32.53 -11.93 15.61
CA GLY A 337 33.76 -11.32 15.08
C GLY A 337 33.62 -10.62 13.72
N ALA A 338 32.43 -10.59 13.14
CA ALA A 338 32.12 -9.84 11.91
C ALA A 338 31.10 -8.73 12.17
N ALA A 339 31.07 -7.71 11.29
CA ALA A 339 30.01 -6.71 11.33
C ALA A 339 28.66 -7.35 10.96
N PRO A 340 27.55 -6.92 11.57
CA PRO A 340 26.22 -7.41 11.23
C PRO A 340 25.86 -7.03 9.79
N THR A 341 25.21 -7.95 9.08
CA THR A 341 24.65 -7.71 7.74
C THR A 341 23.13 -7.65 7.82
N PHE A 342 22.53 -6.80 6.99
CA PHE A 342 21.09 -6.57 6.96
C PHE A 342 20.55 -6.91 5.59
N THR A 343 19.48 -7.70 5.56
CA THR A 343 18.82 -8.12 4.33
C THR A 343 17.31 -8.03 4.49
N SER A 344 16.61 -7.99 3.36
CA SER A 344 15.19 -8.30 3.30
C SER A 344 15.05 -9.68 2.67
N GLN A 345 14.48 -10.61 3.42
CA GLN A 345 14.17 -11.94 2.92
C GLN A 345 12.76 -12.28 3.36
N SER A 346 11.81 -12.29 2.41
CA SER A 346 10.52 -12.89 2.70
C SER A 346 10.70 -14.41 2.87
N PRO A 347 10.21 -15.03 3.96
CA PRO A 347 10.09 -16.48 4.06
C PRO A 347 9.21 -17.12 2.97
N MET A 348 8.47 -16.32 2.18
CA MET A 348 7.62 -16.76 1.06
C MET A 348 8.28 -16.46 -0.30
N SER A 349 9.61 -16.47 -0.35
CA SER A 349 10.41 -15.98 -1.49
C SER A 349 10.19 -16.74 -2.81
N SER A 350 9.70 -17.99 -2.79
CA SER A 350 9.46 -18.73 -4.04
C SER A 350 8.14 -18.30 -4.72
N PRO A 351 8.13 -18.10 -6.06
CA PRO A 351 6.91 -17.77 -6.80
C PRO A 351 5.79 -18.81 -6.65
N SER A 352 6.14 -20.09 -6.49
CA SER A 352 5.18 -21.19 -6.30
C SER A 352 4.51 -21.11 -4.92
N GLN A 353 5.26 -20.80 -3.86
CA GLN A 353 4.70 -20.59 -2.52
C GLN A 353 3.77 -19.38 -2.49
N ARG A 354 4.12 -18.30 -3.21
CA ARG A 354 3.24 -17.12 -3.36
C ARG A 354 1.93 -17.47 -4.07
N ALA A 355 1.99 -18.20 -5.18
CA ALA A 355 0.80 -18.60 -5.93
C ALA A 355 -0.12 -19.53 -5.11
N LEU A 356 0.46 -20.51 -4.40
CA LEU A 356 -0.29 -21.42 -3.52
C LEU A 356 -0.96 -20.66 -2.37
N SER A 357 -0.23 -19.74 -1.73
CA SER A 357 -0.76 -18.94 -0.61
C SER A 357 -1.86 -17.98 -1.07
N LEU A 358 -1.71 -17.35 -2.25
CA LEU A 358 -2.77 -16.55 -2.86
C LEU A 358 -4.00 -17.41 -3.17
N GLY A 359 -3.83 -18.59 -3.77
CA GLY A 359 -4.92 -19.53 -4.02
C GLY A 359 -5.69 -19.89 -2.75
N LYS A 360 -4.97 -20.13 -1.65
CA LYS A 360 -5.55 -20.36 -0.33
C LYS A 360 -6.34 -19.13 0.18
N LEU A 361 -5.76 -17.93 0.14
CA LEU A 361 -6.46 -16.69 0.53
C LEU A 361 -7.78 -16.50 -0.24
N PHE A 362 -7.81 -16.81 -1.55
CA PHE A 362 -9.04 -16.77 -2.36
C PHE A 362 -10.05 -17.85 -1.96
N ALA A 363 -9.61 -19.07 -1.68
CA ALA A 363 -10.49 -20.13 -1.21
C ALA A 363 -11.10 -19.78 0.16
N ASP A 364 -10.28 -19.27 1.09
CA ASP A 364 -10.67 -18.97 2.46
C ASP A 364 -11.62 -17.76 2.55
N THR A 365 -11.55 -16.82 1.60
CA THR A 365 -12.47 -15.67 1.53
C THR A 365 -13.94 -16.07 1.42
N TYR A 366 -14.23 -17.18 0.73
CA TYR A 366 -15.58 -17.65 0.42
C TYR A 366 -15.84 -19.06 0.98
N ALA A 367 -15.05 -19.48 1.97
CA ALA A 367 -15.06 -20.87 2.37
C ALA A 367 -16.39 -21.28 3.02
N PRO A 368 -17.02 -22.38 2.57
CA PRO A 368 -18.33 -22.81 3.08
C PRO A 368 -18.33 -23.21 4.56
N TRP A 369 -17.15 -23.46 5.16
CA TRP A 369 -17.05 -23.97 6.52
C TRP A 369 -17.46 -22.97 7.61
N CYS A 370 -17.56 -21.67 7.29
CA CYS A 370 -18.19 -20.72 8.22
C CYS A 370 -19.63 -21.13 8.55
N ARG A 371 -20.36 -21.77 7.62
CA ARG A 371 -21.72 -22.32 7.88
C ARG A 371 -21.73 -23.62 8.68
N MET A 372 -20.61 -24.36 8.71
CA MET A 372 -20.54 -25.67 9.36
C MET A 372 -20.02 -25.61 10.81
N ARG A 373 -19.39 -24.51 11.23
CA ARG A 373 -18.85 -24.32 12.59
C ARG A 373 -19.75 -23.53 13.57
N GLY A 374 -21.00 -23.25 13.22
CA GLY A 374 -22.00 -22.72 14.17
C GLY A 374 -23.31 -22.38 13.44
N GLY A 375 -24.50 -22.79 13.88
CA GLY A 375 -24.87 -22.86 15.29
C GLY A 375 -24.78 -21.49 15.94
N PHE A 376 -25.16 -20.42 15.22
CA PHE A 376 -25.28 -19.08 15.77
C PHE A 376 -26.61 -18.50 15.31
N GLU A 377 -27.57 -18.39 16.22
CA GLU A 377 -28.78 -17.61 15.99
C GLU A 377 -28.38 -16.13 15.96
N PRO A 378 -28.69 -15.38 14.88
CA PRO A 378 -28.60 -13.93 14.95
C PRO A 378 -29.62 -13.45 15.96
N VAL A 379 -29.18 -12.81 17.04
CA VAL A 379 -30.09 -12.05 17.91
C VAL A 379 -30.59 -10.87 17.07
N ALA A 380 -31.88 -10.95 16.71
CA ALA A 380 -32.58 -9.89 16.03
C ALA A 380 -32.51 -8.60 16.86
N GLY A 381 -31.97 -7.53 16.28
CA GLY A 381 -32.19 -6.19 16.79
C GLY A 381 -30.99 -5.26 16.71
N SER A 382 -30.80 -4.63 15.55
CA SER A 382 -30.61 -3.18 15.43
C SER A 382 -30.79 -2.77 13.96
N PRO A 383 -31.64 -1.80 13.64
CA PRO A 383 -31.97 -1.45 12.26
C PRO A 383 -30.83 -0.67 11.57
N LEU A 384 -30.77 -0.90 10.26
CA LEU A 384 -29.85 -0.36 9.24
C LEU A 384 -29.68 1.15 9.24
#